data_AF-A0A1I2CGS2-F1
#
_entry.id   AF-A0A1I2CGS2-F1
#
_cell.length_a   1.000
_cell.length_b   1.000
_cell.length_c   1.000
_cell.angle_alpha   90.00
_cell.angle_beta   90.00
_cell.angle_gamma   90.00
#
_symmetry.space_group_name_H-M   'P 1'
#
loop_
_entity.id
_entity.type
_entity.pdbx_description
1 polymer ?
#
loop_
_entity_poly.entity_id
_entity_poly.type
_entity_poly.pdbx_seq_one_letter_code
_entity_poly.pdbx_strand_id
1 'polypeptide(L)'
;MPPKPLKKDNELRDAAQGSIAGFIFQFQYALVLLSDLTTSGQSISIEKVDDVGVHNSDGTVILTVQAKHSIAVNGATFRDTGRSLWRTIEIWIKKLKTGVFSKETKFRCTTNKGISTTSLLYKMTTQSFDNVITEIARLMKTQEDKLAKAEASGKSGLSLSEGIGLMKFALENKDELKLIVSNLQLDSPVDAKNAFLNKIYTNTKYVSDEGRDQIYQSFYGWILDRSNALWLHFKDAIFTKEQFDDKHHLIVHAHSIVNAIFRTKQNLGSITENEIVGKHGNIFVKQLEDMNWREDVKERRIKEAILDFICHDIELEHVVENGDFTKTDFEQFLTNCTKAWQKVFDRHFSYELHKYNEDERNKIADSVYNDVMDGLKVEFSGGFCFSTENEYVRNGAFYKLSDVPSIGWHPEWEDKYRK
;
A
#
# COMPACT_ATOMS: atom_id res chain seq x y z
N MET A 1 65.35 -6.14 -3.11
CA MET A 1 64.34 -5.21 -3.65
C MET A 1 62.96 -5.75 -3.31
N PRO A 2 62.13 -5.04 -2.55
CA PRO A 2 60.75 -5.47 -2.32
C PRO A 2 59.93 -5.26 -3.61
N PRO A 3 58.92 -6.11 -3.87
CA PRO A 3 58.06 -5.96 -5.03
C PRO A 3 57.26 -4.66 -4.92
N LYS A 4 57.18 -3.89 -6.03
CA LYS A 4 56.32 -2.72 -6.13
C LYS A 4 54.86 -3.12 -5.84
N PRO A 5 54.11 -2.35 -5.04
CA PRO A 5 52.69 -2.62 -4.86
C PRO A 5 51.97 -2.44 -6.20
N LEU A 6 51.18 -3.44 -6.56
CA LEU A 6 50.22 -3.38 -7.65
C LEU A 6 49.38 -2.11 -7.50
N LYS A 7 49.26 -1.35 -8.60
CA LYS A 7 48.32 -0.22 -8.69
C LYS A 7 46.95 -0.75 -8.25
N LYS A 8 46.33 -0.10 -7.26
CA LYS A 8 44.92 -0.32 -6.94
C LYS A 8 44.14 -0.14 -8.25
N ASP A 9 43.52 -1.22 -8.71
CA ASP A 9 42.53 -1.17 -9.77
C ASP A 9 41.46 -0.16 -9.34
N ASN A 10 41.47 1.00 -9.99
CA ASN A 10 40.33 1.88 -10.00
C ASN A 10 39.30 1.12 -10.82
N GLU A 11 38.41 0.39 -10.15
CA GLU A 11 37.28 -0.32 -10.76
C GLU A 11 36.63 0.61 -11.79
N LEU A 12 36.83 0.27 -13.07
CA LEU A 12 35.98 0.72 -14.16
C LEU A 12 34.58 0.17 -13.84
N ARG A 13 33.82 0.90 -13.03
CA ARG A 13 32.43 0.59 -12.75
C ARG A 13 31.68 0.69 -14.07
N ASP A 14 31.21 -0.45 -14.56
CA ASP A 14 30.51 -0.53 -15.82
C ASP A 14 29.28 0.40 -15.80
N ALA A 15 29.26 1.39 -16.68
CA ALA A 15 28.17 2.36 -16.80
C ALA A 15 26.80 1.69 -17.05
N ALA A 16 26.81 0.47 -17.58
CA ALA A 16 25.63 -0.38 -17.75
C ALA A 16 24.96 -0.75 -16.41
N GLN A 17 25.75 -1.12 -15.39
CA GLN A 17 25.23 -1.48 -14.06
C GLN A 17 24.53 -0.28 -13.39
N GLY A 18 25.10 0.92 -13.53
CA GLY A 18 24.47 2.14 -13.02
C GLY A 18 23.16 2.47 -13.74
N SER A 19 23.12 2.28 -15.06
CA SER A 19 21.95 2.57 -15.88
C SER A 19 20.79 1.63 -15.55
N ILE A 20 21.03 0.31 -15.50
CA ILE A 20 19.98 -0.67 -15.17
C ILE A 20 19.45 -0.47 -13.74
N ALA A 21 20.31 -0.11 -12.79
CA ALA A 21 19.87 0.17 -11.42
C ALA A 21 18.95 1.41 -11.35
N GLY A 22 19.20 2.42 -12.19
CA GLY A 22 18.29 3.57 -12.35
C GLY A 22 16.92 3.15 -12.87
N PHE A 23 16.89 2.33 -13.93
CA PHE A 23 15.64 1.81 -14.48
C PHE A 23 14.86 0.97 -13.46
N ILE A 24 15.52 0.06 -12.75
CA ILE A 24 14.86 -0.74 -11.69
C ILE A 24 14.23 0.18 -10.65
N PHE A 25 14.98 1.16 -10.14
CA PHE A 25 14.53 2.05 -9.06
C PHE A 25 13.25 2.83 -9.42
N GLN A 26 13.06 3.20 -10.69
CA GLN A 26 11.84 3.92 -11.10
C GLN A 26 10.57 3.06 -10.96
N PHE A 27 10.64 1.75 -11.24
CA PHE A 27 9.50 0.84 -11.05
C PHE A 27 9.21 0.61 -9.57
N GLN A 28 10.26 0.50 -8.75
CA GLN A 28 10.10 0.36 -7.30
C GLN A 28 9.41 1.59 -6.72
N TYR A 29 9.83 2.78 -7.14
CA TYR A 29 9.22 4.03 -6.69
C TYR A 29 7.81 4.25 -7.27
N ALA A 30 7.54 3.78 -8.49
CA ALA A 30 6.19 3.79 -9.06
C ALA A 30 5.19 3.01 -8.19
N LEU A 31 5.59 1.85 -7.65
CA LEU A 31 4.75 1.11 -6.69
C LEU A 31 4.47 1.92 -5.42
N VAL A 32 5.48 2.60 -4.87
CA VAL A 32 5.33 3.46 -3.68
C VAL A 32 4.32 4.59 -3.90
N LEU A 33 4.30 5.18 -5.11
CA LEU A 33 3.33 6.22 -5.47
C LEU A 33 1.95 5.66 -5.78
N LEU A 34 1.89 4.48 -6.38
CA LEU A 34 0.63 3.81 -6.69
C LEU A 34 -0.14 3.45 -5.42
N SER A 35 0.57 3.02 -4.36
CA SER A 35 -0.04 2.80 -3.04
C SER A 35 -0.38 4.08 -2.27
N ASP A 36 0.09 5.26 -2.72
CA ASP A 36 -0.31 6.56 -2.16
C ASP A 36 -1.59 7.14 -2.80
N LEU A 37 -2.10 6.53 -3.87
CA LEU A 37 -3.30 7.06 -4.53
C LEU A 37 -4.52 6.87 -3.64
N THR A 38 -5.18 7.98 -3.31
CA THR A 38 -6.37 7.98 -2.43
C THR A 38 -7.66 8.24 -3.18
N THR A 39 -7.61 8.85 -4.36
CA THR A 39 -8.80 9.29 -5.11
C THR A 39 -9.04 8.45 -6.35
N SER A 40 -10.28 8.02 -6.57
CA SER A 40 -10.66 7.27 -7.77
C SER A 40 -10.40 8.08 -9.04
N GLY A 41 -9.95 7.40 -10.09
CA GLY A 41 -9.53 7.98 -11.36
C GLY A 41 -8.12 8.57 -11.36
N GLN A 42 -7.46 8.69 -10.20
CA GLN A 42 -6.03 9.01 -10.19
C GLN A 42 -5.22 7.86 -10.79
N SER A 43 -4.10 8.20 -11.40
CA SER A 43 -3.19 7.23 -11.98
C SER A 43 -1.74 7.64 -11.85
N ILE A 44 -0.84 6.67 -11.99
CA ILE A 44 0.58 6.92 -12.21
C ILE A 44 0.94 6.60 -13.66
N SER A 45 1.96 7.25 -14.19
CA SER A 45 2.58 6.92 -15.47
C SER A 45 4.07 6.68 -15.34
N ILE A 46 4.62 5.73 -16.09
CA ILE A 46 6.06 5.45 -16.13
C ILE A 46 6.60 5.82 -17.52
N GLU A 47 7.72 6.55 -17.58
CA GLU A 47 8.39 7.00 -18.82
C GLU A 47 7.51 7.83 -19.78
N LYS A 48 6.48 8.52 -19.23
CA LYS A 48 5.57 9.37 -20.01
C LYS A 48 5.91 10.85 -19.81
N VAL A 49 5.67 11.36 -18.60
CA VAL A 49 5.89 12.78 -18.26
C VAL A 49 7.21 13.02 -17.57
N ASP A 50 7.85 11.98 -17.05
CA ASP A 50 9.23 11.87 -16.56
C ASP A 50 9.44 10.39 -16.21
N ASP A 51 10.46 10.05 -15.40
CA ASP A 51 10.67 8.67 -14.92
C ASP A 51 9.37 8.08 -14.33
N VAL A 52 8.70 8.84 -13.44
CA VAL A 52 7.34 8.54 -12.95
C VAL A 52 6.53 9.83 -12.80
N GLY A 53 5.23 9.80 -13.08
CA GLY A 53 4.31 10.92 -12.85
C GLY A 53 2.99 10.45 -12.24
N VAL A 54 2.30 11.34 -11.52
CA VAL A 54 0.95 11.11 -10.98
C VAL A 54 0.00 12.09 -11.63
N HIS A 55 -1.18 11.59 -11.99
CA HIS A 55 -2.21 12.29 -12.75
C HIS A 55 -3.54 12.27 -12.00
N ASN A 56 -4.29 13.36 -12.12
CA ASN A 56 -5.71 13.36 -11.79
C ASN A 56 -6.53 12.65 -12.86
N SER A 57 -7.83 12.44 -12.59
CA SER A 57 -8.77 11.78 -13.49
C SER A 57 -8.97 12.50 -14.83
N ASP A 58 -8.69 13.80 -14.88
CA ASP A 58 -8.69 14.63 -16.09
C ASP A 58 -7.38 14.55 -16.90
N GLY A 59 -6.38 13.81 -16.41
CA GLY A 59 -5.05 13.69 -17.00
C GLY A 59 -4.08 14.81 -16.60
N THR A 60 -4.47 15.74 -15.72
CA THR A 60 -3.58 16.79 -15.23
C THR A 60 -2.46 16.19 -14.37
N VAL A 61 -1.20 16.56 -14.68
CA VAL A 61 -0.02 16.10 -13.92
C VAL A 61 0.06 16.81 -12.56
N ILE A 62 -0.24 16.10 -11.48
CA ILE A 62 -0.16 16.64 -10.11
C ILE A 62 1.24 16.51 -9.50
N LEU A 63 1.99 15.50 -9.91
CA LEU A 63 3.35 15.24 -9.44
C LEU A 63 4.17 14.65 -10.58
N THR A 64 5.37 15.18 -10.79
CA THR A 64 6.38 14.58 -11.64
C THR A 64 7.59 14.20 -10.80
N VAL A 65 8.16 13.03 -11.07
CA VAL A 65 9.26 12.45 -10.28
C VAL A 65 10.43 12.14 -11.18
N GLN A 66 11.59 12.70 -10.82
CA GLN A 66 12.88 12.29 -11.33
C GLN A 66 13.55 11.39 -10.30
N ALA A 67 13.73 10.12 -10.66
CA ALA A 67 14.40 9.11 -9.87
C ALA A 67 15.87 8.95 -10.29
N LYS A 68 16.76 8.88 -9.30
CA LYS A 68 18.19 8.59 -9.53
C LYS A 68 18.67 7.53 -8.56
N HIS A 69 19.41 6.56 -9.08
CA HIS A 69 20.02 5.51 -8.28
C HIS A 69 21.54 5.53 -8.47
N SER A 70 22.28 5.45 -7.36
CA SER A 70 23.73 5.31 -7.37
C SER A 70 24.15 3.98 -6.72
N ILE A 71 24.85 3.15 -7.49
CA ILE A 71 25.49 1.92 -7.00
C ILE A 71 26.76 2.19 -6.19
N ALA A 72 27.35 3.39 -6.34
CA ALA A 72 28.54 3.79 -5.60
C ALA A 72 28.21 4.08 -4.13
N VAL A 73 28.96 3.48 -3.19
CA VAL A 73 28.82 3.70 -1.74
C VAL A 73 28.79 5.21 -1.40
N ASN A 74 29.81 5.95 -1.86
CA ASN A 74 29.94 7.41 -1.72
C ASN A 74 29.48 8.19 -2.96
N GLY A 75 28.61 7.59 -3.79
CA GLY A 75 28.10 8.27 -4.97
C GLY A 75 27.14 9.40 -4.60
N ALA A 76 27.26 10.52 -5.28
CA ALA A 76 26.33 11.63 -5.17
C ALA A 76 25.40 11.64 -6.39
N THR A 77 24.10 11.54 -6.14
CA THR A 77 23.04 11.83 -7.12
C THR A 77 22.74 13.32 -7.11
N PHE A 78 22.28 13.87 -8.24
CA PHE A 78 21.93 15.30 -8.37
C PHE A 78 23.05 16.27 -7.92
N ARG A 79 24.30 16.02 -8.35
CA ARG A 79 25.41 16.95 -8.08
C ARG A 79 25.09 18.35 -8.61
N ASP A 80 25.46 19.38 -7.86
CA ASP A 80 25.23 20.80 -8.20
C ASP A 80 25.75 21.21 -9.59
N THR A 81 26.76 20.51 -10.10
CA THR A 81 27.35 20.74 -11.44
C THR A 81 27.09 19.57 -12.39
N GLY A 82 26.30 18.60 -11.96
CA GLY A 82 25.99 17.40 -12.70
C GLY A 82 24.98 17.67 -13.80
N ARG A 83 25.28 17.20 -15.01
CA ARG A 83 24.36 17.25 -16.16
C ARG A 83 22.97 16.71 -15.85
N SER A 84 22.87 15.66 -15.02
CA SER A 84 21.59 15.06 -14.66
C SER A 84 20.63 16.05 -14.01
N LEU A 85 21.10 16.84 -13.03
CA LEU A 85 20.27 17.85 -12.35
C LEU A 85 19.80 18.92 -13.34
N TRP A 86 20.74 19.49 -14.09
CA TRP A 86 20.44 20.62 -14.97
C TRP A 86 19.60 20.23 -16.19
N ARG A 87 19.79 19.01 -16.72
CA ARG A 87 18.95 18.49 -17.79
C ARG A 87 17.52 18.21 -17.31
N THR A 88 17.34 17.73 -16.07
CA THR A 88 16.02 17.60 -15.45
C THR A 88 15.32 18.96 -15.36
N ILE A 89 16.00 19.99 -14.82
CA ILE A 89 15.45 21.35 -14.72
C ILE A 89 15.07 21.90 -16.11
N GLU A 90 15.94 21.72 -17.11
CA GLU A 90 15.66 22.16 -18.49
C GLU A 90 14.40 21.48 -19.06
N ILE A 91 14.25 20.16 -18.85
CA ILE A 91 13.07 19.40 -19.29
C ILE A 91 11.81 19.90 -18.59
N TRP A 92 11.87 20.14 -17.28
CA TRP A 92 10.74 20.66 -16.51
C TRP A 92 10.32 22.06 -16.96
N ILE A 93 11.28 22.95 -17.19
CA ILE A 93 11.00 24.29 -17.76
C ILE A 93 10.30 24.16 -19.12
N LYS A 94 10.80 23.29 -20.00
CA LYS A 94 10.17 23.07 -21.31
C LYS A 94 8.75 22.53 -21.18
N LYS A 95 8.50 21.59 -20.26
CA LYS A 95 7.16 21.00 -20.03
C LYS A 95 6.18 21.97 -19.39
N LEU A 96 6.65 22.91 -18.56
CA LEU A 96 5.85 24.04 -18.10
C LEU A 96 5.47 24.95 -19.27
N LYS A 97 6.43 25.30 -20.14
CA LYS A 97 6.17 26.16 -21.30
C LYS A 97 5.22 25.54 -22.32
N THR A 98 5.25 24.22 -22.50
CA THR A 98 4.34 23.52 -23.41
C THR A 98 3.00 23.15 -22.77
N GLY A 99 2.76 23.52 -21.50
CA GLY A 99 1.52 23.21 -20.78
C GLY A 99 1.34 21.75 -20.38
N VAL A 100 2.39 20.92 -20.48
CA VAL A 100 2.38 19.54 -19.96
C VAL A 100 2.35 19.57 -18.44
N PHE A 101 3.06 20.53 -17.84
CA PHE A 101 2.99 20.81 -16.40
C PHE A 101 2.25 22.11 -16.15
N SER A 102 1.49 22.13 -15.05
CA SER A 102 0.78 23.30 -14.56
C SER A 102 1.60 24.01 -13.48
N LYS A 103 1.15 25.20 -13.05
CA LYS A 103 1.76 25.92 -11.93
C LYS A 103 1.54 25.20 -10.59
N GLU A 104 0.58 24.28 -10.52
CA GLU A 104 0.26 23.45 -9.36
C GLU A 104 1.06 22.14 -9.34
N THR A 105 1.71 21.77 -10.45
CA THR A 105 2.48 20.52 -10.55
C THR A 105 3.62 20.53 -9.53
N LYS A 106 3.69 19.47 -8.73
CA LYS A 106 4.79 19.21 -7.78
C LYS A 106 5.95 18.55 -8.52
N PHE A 107 7.18 18.96 -8.21
CA PHE A 107 8.39 18.41 -8.79
C PHE A 107 9.13 17.65 -7.72
N ARG A 108 9.41 16.36 -7.93
CA ARG A 108 10.11 15.56 -6.92
C ARG A 108 11.39 14.98 -7.45
N CYS A 109 12.48 15.22 -6.73
CA CYS A 109 13.74 14.52 -6.93
C CYS A 109 13.84 13.42 -5.87
N THR A 110 13.99 12.17 -6.30
CA THR A 110 14.15 11.02 -5.40
C THR A 110 15.44 10.25 -5.67
N THR A 111 16.07 9.75 -4.62
CA THR A 111 17.32 8.99 -4.71
C THR A 111 17.52 7.98 -3.58
N ASN A 112 18.30 6.94 -3.85
CA ASN A 112 18.76 5.98 -2.85
C ASN A 112 19.92 6.50 -1.97
N LYS A 113 20.31 7.77 -2.12
CA LYS A 113 21.39 8.42 -1.36
C LYS A 113 20.85 9.64 -0.62
N GLY A 114 21.36 9.88 0.58
CA GLY A 114 21.05 11.10 1.33
C GLY A 114 21.44 12.34 0.51
N ILE A 115 20.54 13.32 0.47
CA ILE A 115 20.78 14.61 -0.17
C ILE A 115 21.43 15.53 0.87
N SER A 116 22.63 16.01 0.58
CA SER A 116 23.36 16.91 1.48
C SER A 116 22.59 18.22 1.71
N THR A 117 22.51 18.67 2.96
CA THR A 117 21.91 19.96 3.34
C THR A 117 22.63 21.17 2.74
N THR A 118 23.88 20.97 2.29
CA THR A 118 24.68 22.00 1.62
C THR A 118 24.52 22.02 0.10
N SER A 119 23.87 21.00 -0.49
CA SER A 119 23.66 20.91 -1.94
C SER A 119 22.73 22.00 -2.44
N LEU A 120 22.90 22.39 -3.71
CA LEU A 120 22.00 23.32 -4.38
C LEU A 120 20.55 22.82 -4.33
N LEU A 121 20.35 21.53 -4.60
CA LEU A 121 19.03 20.92 -4.64
C LEU A 121 18.29 21.03 -3.28
N TYR A 122 18.99 20.86 -2.15
CA TYR A 122 18.41 21.08 -0.83
C TYR A 122 18.15 22.56 -0.54
N LYS A 123 19.04 23.44 -0.98
CA LYS A 123 18.84 24.90 -0.83
C LYS A 123 17.63 25.37 -1.63
N MET A 124 17.34 24.77 -2.79
CA MET A 124 16.13 25.07 -3.57
C MET A 124 14.84 24.83 -2.77
N THR A 125 14.80 23.86 -1.85
CA THR A 125 13.59 23.62 -1.05
C THR A 125 13.53 24.40 0.25
N THR A 126 14.60 25.09 0.64
CA THR A 126 14.72 25.70 1.99
C THR A 126 15.04 27.19 1.98
N GLN A 127 15.49 27.75 0.86
CA GLN A 127 15.88 29.16 0.74
C GLN A 127 14.95 29.94 -0.16
N SER A 128 15.00 31.28 -0.06
CA SER A 128 14.28 32.17 -0.98
C SER A 128 14.78 32.00 -2.42
N PHE A 129 13.89 32.25 -3.37
CA PHE A 129 14.22 32.15 -4.80
C PHE A 129 15.41 33.04 -5.18
N ASP A 130 15.52 34.25 -4.61
CA ASP A 130 16.63 35.17 -4.88
C ASP A 130 17.99 34.61 -4.41
N ASN A 131 18.01 33.93 -3.26
CA ASN A 131 19.22 33.26 -2.77
C ASN A 131 19.58 32.07 -3.66
N VAL A 132 18.58 31.30 -4.12
CA VAL A 132 18.78 30.21 -5.07
C VAL A 132 19.39 30.73 -6.37
N ILE A 133 18.83 31.78 -6.98
CA ILE A 133 19.37 32.39 -8.21
C ILE A 133 20.81 32.87 -8.01
N THR A 134 21.10 33.49 -6.87
CA THR A 134 22.47 33.93 -6.52
C THR A 134 23.44 32.76 -6.45
N GLU A 135 23.03 31.65 -5.82
CA GLU A 135 23.86 30.44 -5.74
C GLU A 135 24.08 29.79 -7.11
N ILE A 136 23.05 29.73 -7.96
CA ILE A 136 23.17 29.23 -9.33
C ILE A 136 24.16 30.09 -10.14
N ALA A 137 24.05 31.41 -10.06
CA ALA A 137 24.96 32.32 -10.75
C ALA A 137 26.41 32.16 -10.26
N ARG A 138 26.62 31.98 -8.95
CA ARG A 138 27.93 31.71 -8.35
C ARG A 138 28.52 30.38 -8.84
N LEU A 139 27.70 29.33 -8.88
CA LEU A 139 28.10 28.01 -9.40
C LEU A 139 28.46 28.08 -10.88
N MET A 140 27.65 28.75 -11.70
CA MET A 140 27.91 28.97 -13.13
C MET A 140 29.23 29.71 -13.33
N LYS A 141 29.45 30.81 -12.60
CA LYS A 141 30.71 31.57 -12.67
C LYS A 141 31.93 30.72 -12.33
N THR A 142 31.81 29.89 -11.30
CA THR A 142 32.86 28.94 -10.92
C THR A 142 33.16 27.93 -12.04
N GLN A 143 32.15 27.48 -12.80
CA GLN A 143 32.38 26.59 -13.94
C GLN A 143 33.01 27.33 -15.13
N GLU A 144 32.61 28.58 -15.40
CA GLU A 144 33.23 29.42 -16.43
C GLU A 144 34.73 29.62 -16.17
N ASP A 145 35.11 29.93 -14.92
CA ASP A 145 36.52 30.10 -14.56
C ASP A 145 37.31 28.78 -14.70
N LYS A 146 36.66 27.63 -14.46
CA LYS A 146 37.26 26.30 -14.70
C LYS A 146 37.41 26.01 -16.19
N LEU A 147 36.42 26.39 -17.00
CA LEU A 147 36.46 26.23 -18.45
C LEU A 147 37.61 27.04 -19.05
N ALA A 148 37.73 28.32 -18.69
CA ALA A 148 38.83 29.17 -19.15
C ALA A 148 40.21 28.60 -18.80
N LYS A 149 40.37 28.05 -17.58
CA LYS A 149 41.61 27.36 -17.18
C LYS A 149 41.87 26.08 -17.96
N ALA A 150 40.83 25.30 -18.26
CA ALA A 150 40.95 24.06 -19.03
C ALA A 150 41.36 24.35 -20.48
N GLU A 151 40.74 25.35 -21.11
CA GLU A 151 41.06 25.81 -22.47
C GLU A 151 42.47 26.36 -22.56
N ALA A 152 42.89 27.20 -21.60
CA ALA A 152 44.27 27.68 -21.50
C ALA A 152 45.31 26.55 -21.33
N SER A 153 44.88 25.40 -20.78
CA SER A 153 45.71 24.21 -20.61
C SER A 153 45.58 23.20 -21.75
N GLY A 154 44.87 23.52 -22.83
CA GLY A 154 44.63 22.62 -23.98
C GLY A 154 43.77 21.40 -23.67
N LYS A 155 42.98 21.40 -22.59
CA LYS A 155 42.08 20.29 -22.22
C LYS A 155 40.68 20.51 -22.76
N SER A 156 39.97 19.42 -23.09
CA SER A 156 38.57 19.48 -23.53
C SER A 156 37.66 20.02 -22.42
N GLY A 157 36.92 21.09 -22.73
CA GLY A 157 35.94 21.75 -21.86
C GLY A 157 34.47 21.43 -22.20
N LEU A 158 34.20 20.40 -23.01
CA LEU A 158 32.85 20.12 -23.52
C LEU A 158 31.80 19.89 -22.42
N SER A 159 32.12 19.13 -21.38
CA SER A 159 31.18 18.89 -20.27
C SER A 159 30.94 20.14 -19.41
N LEU A 160 31.96 21.00 -19.27
CA LEU A 160 31.84 22.27 -18.55
C LEU A 160 30.96 23.25 -19.34
N SER A 161 31.23 23.42 -20.64
CA SER A 161 30.43 24.29 -21.52
C SER A 161 28.97 23.85 -21.61
N GLU A 162 28.70 22.55 -21.69
CA GLU A 162 27.33 22.03 -21.64
C GLU A 162 26.64 22.36 -20.30
N GLY A 163 27.31 22.11 -19.16
CA GLY A 163 26.77 22.43 -17.84
C GLY A 163 26.48 23.93 -17.67
N ILE A 164 27.38 24.79 -18.17
CA ILE A 164 27.19 26.25 -18.20
C ILE A 164 25.97 26.62 -19.05
N GLY A 165 25.83 26.03 -20.24
CA GLY A 165 24.68 26.27 -21.12
C GLY A 165 23.35 25.93 -20.44
N LEU A 166 23.28 24.81 -19.73
CA LEU A 166 22.06 24.41 -19.00
C LEU A 166 21.76 25.33 -17.80
N MET A 167 22.79 25.75 -17.04
CA MET A 167 22.63 26.72 -15.95
C MET A 167 22.15 28.07 -16.48
N LYS A 168 22.75 28.54 -17.59
CA LYS A 168 22.34 29.78 -18.26
C LYS A 168 20.88 29.70 -18.73
N PHE A 169 20.49 28.59 -19.37
CA PHE A 169 19.10 28.36 -19.75
C PHE A 169 18.15 28.45 -18.55
N ALA A 170 18.49 27.83 -17.41
CA ALA A 170 17.65 27.93 -16.22
C ALA A 170 17.52 29.39 -15.73
N LEU A 171 18.62 30.16 -15.72
CA LEU A 171 18.64 31.57 -15.32
C LEU A 171 17.92 32.51 -16.29
N GLU A 172 17.82 32.16 -17.56
CA GLU A 172 17.06 32.91 -18.57
C GLU A 172 15.54 32.67 -18.46
N ASN A 173 15.12 31.56 -17.84
CA ASN A 173 13.72 31.14 -17.70
C ASN A 173 13.28 31.20 -16.23
N LYS A 174 13.40 32.39 -15.63
CA LYS A 174 13.24 32.58 -14.18
C LYS A 174 11.84 32.29 -13.68
N ASP A 175 10.80 32.59 -14.47
CA ASP A 175 9.42 32.40 -14.05
C ASP A 175 9.08 30.91 -13.90
N GLU A 176 9.45 30.09 -14.88
CA GLU A 176 9.30 28.63 -14.79
C GLU A 176 10.21 28.03 -13.73
N LEU A 177 11.45 28.51 -13.61
CA LEU A 177 12.37 28.05 -12.56
C LEU A 177 11.81 28.36 -11.17
N LYS A 178 11.15 29.52 -10.98
CA LYS A 178 10.51 29.89 -9.72
C LYS A 178 9.38 28.95 -9.36
N LEU A 179 8.57 28.53 -10.33
CA LEU A 179 7.52 27.53 -10.13
C LEU A 179 8.12 26.17 -9.71
N ILE A 180 9.19 25.73 -10.39
CA ILE A 180 9.90 24.50 -10.02
C ILE A 180 10.39 24.58 -8.57
N VAL A 181 11.12 25.63 -8.22
CA VAL A 181 11.71 25.82 -6.88
C VAL A 181 10.62 25.87 -5.81
N SER A 182 9.51 26.55 -6.08
CA SER A 182 8.40 26.73 -5.12
C SER A 182 7.62 25.44 -4.86
N ASN A 183 7.61 24.52 -5.82
CA ASN A 183 6.89 23.24 -5.74
C ASN A 183 7.84 22.02 -5.66
N LEU A 184 9.14 22.25 -5.43
CA LEU A 184 10.14 21.20 -5.37
C LEU A 184 10.04 20.42 -4.05
N GLN A 185 10.10 19.11 -4.17
CA GLN A 185 10.09 18.16 -3.07
C GLN A 185 11.29 17.23 -3.19
N LEU A 186 11.88 16.91 -2.06
CA LEU A 186 12.95 15.92 -1.98
C LEU A 186 12.42 14.69 -1.28
N ASP A 187 12.75 13.54 -1.84
CA ASP A 187 12.51 12.26 -1.20
C ASP A 187 13.79 11.42 -1.26
N SER A 188 14.00 10.60 -0.25
CA SER A 188 15.15 9.71 -0.17
C SER A 188 14.70 8.41 0.46
N PRO A 189 13.84 7.63 -0.23
CA PRO A 189 13.45 6.33 0.26
C PRO A 189 14.70 5.44 0.21
N VAL A 190 15.34 5.27 1.37
CA VAL A 190 16.49 4.39 1.52
C VAL A 190 16.13 2.97 1.05
N ASP A 191 14.86 2.61 1.16
CA ASP A 191 14.30 1.34 0.71
C ASP A 191 12.88 1.51 0.14
N ALA A 192 12.77 1.63 -1.18
CA ALA A 192 11.48 1.76 -1.86
C ALA A 192 10.60 0.49 -1.74
N LYS A 193 11.21 -0.70 -1.67
CA LYS A 193 10.49 -1.96 -1.48
C LYS A 193 9.80 -1.98 -0.13
N ASN A 194 10.53 -1.69 0.94
CA ASN A 194 9.95 -1.66 2.28
C ASN A 194 8.96 -0.50 2.45
N ALA A 195 9.22 0.66 1.84
CA ALA A 195 8.26 1.76 1.82
C ALA A 195 6.93 1.36 1.17
N PHE A 196 6.96 0.61 0.07
CA PHE A 196 5.77 0.08 -0.59
C PHE A 196 5.05 -0.97 0.28
N LEU A 197 5.77 -2.00 0.74
CA LEU A 197 5.21 -3.08 1.56
C LEU A 197 4.54 -2.58 2.85
N ASN A 198 5.13 -1.58 3.50
CA ASN A 198 4.54 -0.99 4.70
C ASN A 198 3.22 -0.24 4.41
N LYS A 199 3.07 0.36 3.22
CA LYS A 199 1.83 1.07 2.83
C LYS A 199 0.68 0.15 2.50
N ILE A 200 0.98 -1.07 2.06
CA ILE A 200 -0.04 -2.10 1.78
C ILE A 200 -0.27 -3.04 2.98
N TYR A 201 0.12 -2.60 4.18
CA TYR A 201 -0.11 -3.29 5.45
C TYR A 201 0.53 -4.69 5.57
N THR A 202 1.57 -4.98 4.79
CA THR A 202 2.31 -6.26 4.85
C THR A 202 3.59 -6.11 5.67
N ASN A 203 3.44 -5.87 6.98
CA ASN A 203 4.61 -5.77 7.87
C ASN A 203 5.15 -7.18 8.25
N THR A 204 6.40 -7.24 8.76
CA THR A 204 7.13 -8.50 9.06
C THR A 204 6.53 -9.27 10.24
N LYS A 205 5.52 -8.72 10.92
CA LYS A 205 4.93 -9.32 12.11
C LYS A 205 3.93 -10.43 11.76
N TYR A 206 3.38 -10.42 10.54
CA TYR A 206 2.34 -11.37 10.09
C TYR A 206 2.77 -12.13 8.85
N VAL A 207 3.40 -11.43 7.92
CA VAL A 207 3.88 -12.03 6.69
C VAL A 207 5.36 -12.30 6.88
N SER A 208 5.78 -13.57 6.72
CA SER A 208 7.20 -13.92 6.75
C SER A 208 7.97 -13.09 5.72
N ASP A 209 9.28 -12.96 5.90
CA ASP A 209 10.11 -12.23 4.93
C ASP A 209 9.95 -12.82 3.52
N GLU A 210 9.80 -14.15 3.40
CA GLU A 210 9.51 -14.82 2.12
C GLU A 210 8.13 -14.43 1.57
N GLY A 211 7.10 -14.35 2.40
CA GLY A 211 5.77 -13.93 1.98
C GLY A 211 5.75 -12.46 1.53
N ARG A 212 6.45 -11.58 2.25
CA ARG A 212 6.62 -10.17 1.86
C ARG A 212 7.32 -10.05 0.52
N ASP A 213 8.34 -10.87 0.31
CA ASP A 213 9.06 -10.92 -0.95
C ASP A 213 8.17 -11.43 -2.08
N GLN A 214 7.36 -12.46 -1.87
CA GLN A 214 6.40 -12.95 -2.87
C GLN A 214 5.35 -11.89 -3.23
N ILE A 215 4.81 -11.17 -2.24
CA ILE A 215 3.88 -10.05 -2.46
C ILE A 215 4.55 -8.99 -3.30
N TYR A 216 5.75 -8.55 -2.89
CA TYR A 216 6.49 -7.53 -3.60
C TYR A 216 6.78 -7.95 -5.04
N GLN A 217 7.28 -9.16 -5.25
CA GLN A 217 7.57 -9.68 -6.59
C GLN A 217 6.31 -9.80 -7.45
N SER A 218 5.15 -10.09 -6.84
CA SER A 218 3.87 -10.15 -7.57
C SER A 218 3.43 -8.77 -8.08
N PHE A 219 3.61 -7.72 -7.27
CA PHE A 219 3.37 -6.34 -7.70
C PHE A 219 4.43 -5.83 -8.68
N TYR A 220 5.70 -6.10 -8.39
CA TYR A 220 6.83 -5.66 -9.19
C TYR A 220 6.83 -6.31 -10.57
N GLY A 221 6.59 -7.61 -10.64
CA GLY A 221 6.39 -8.32 -11.91
C GLY A 221 5.20 -7.78 -12.68
N TRP A 222 4.06 -7.55 -12.01
CA TRP A 222 2.87 -6.98 -12.66
C TRP A 222 3.13 -5.62 -13.29
N ILE A 223 3.71 -4.66 -12.56
CA ILE A 223 3.94 -3.32 -13.09
C ILE A 223 4.99 -3.33 -14.21
N LEU A 224 6.03 -4.16 -14.09
CA LEU A 224 7.09 -4.30 -15.09
C LEU A 224 6.57 -4.92 -16.39
N ASP A 225 5.93 -6.09 -16.30
CA ASP A 225 5.41 -6.83 -17.45
C ASP A 225 4.34 -6.03 -18.18
N ARG A 226 3.46 -5.37 -17.42
CA ARG A 226 2.40 -4.54 -18.00
C ARG A 226 2.96 -3.30 -18.68
N SER A 227 3.98 -2.65 -18.10
CA SER A 227 4.66 -1.52 -18.74
C SER A 227 5.32 -1.94 -20.04
N ASN A 228 6.07 -3.06 -20.03
CA ASN A 228 6.70 -3.61 -21.22
C ASN A 228 5.68 -3.94 -22.31
N ALA A 229 4.58 -4.59 -21.96
CA ALA A 229 3.49 -4.89 -22.91
C ALA A 229 2.89 -3.61 -23.51
N LEU A 230 2.67 -2.56 -22.72
CA LEU A 230 2.15 -1.28 -23.22
C LEU A 230 3.12 -0.61 -24.19
N TRP A 231 4.42 -0.57 -23.87
CA TRP A 231 5.44 0.04 -24.72
C TRP A 231 5.66 -0.73 -26.03
N LEU A 232 5.63 -2.06 -26.01
CA LEU A 232 5.69 -2.89 -27.24
C LEU A 232 4.51 -2.62 -28.19
N HIS A 233 3.41 -2.06 -27.67
CA HIS A 233 2.25 -1.63 -28.44
C HIS A 233 2.15 -0.11 -28.63
N PHE A 234 3.25 0.63 -28.40
CA PHE A 234 3.32 2.09 -28.52
C PHE A 234 2.28 2.84 -27.68
N LYS A 235 1.94 2.29 -26.51
CA LYS A 235 1.04 2.91 -25.52
C LYS A 235 1.81 3.39 -24.30
N ASP A 236 1.29 4.44 -23.67
CA ASP A 236 1.81 4.91 -22.40
C ASP A 236 1.57 3.89 -21.29
N ALA A 237 2.59 3.67 -20.45
CA ALA A 237 2.47 2.86 -19.24
C ALA A 237 1.76 3.65 -18.15
N ILE A 238 0.42 3.56 -18.10
CA ILE A 238 -0.44 4.24 -17.11
C ILE A 238 -1.19 3.20 -16.27
N PHE A 239 -1.16 3.38 -14.95
CA PHE A 239 -1.79 2.49 -13.97
C PHE A 239 -2.71 3.30 -13.07
N THR A 240 -4.00 2.96 -13.06
CA THR A 240 -4.99 3.66 -12.23
C THR A 240 -5.05 3.11 -10.82
N LYS A 241 -5.62 3.90 -9.91
CA LYS A 241 -5.92 3.45 -8.54
C LYS A 241 -6.76 2.18 -8.54
N GLU A 242 -7.79 2.10 -9.39
CA GLU A 242 -8.69 0.94 -9.45
C GLU A 242 -7.93 -0.32 -9.85
N GLN A 243 -7.05 -0.23 -10.84
CA GLN A 243 -6.20 -1.36 -11.25
C GLN A 243 -5.26 -1.82 -10.13
N PHE A 244 -4.77 -0.87 -9.33
CA PHE A 244 -3.97 -1.19 -8.15
C PHE A 244 -4.81 -1.85 -7.07
N ASP A 245 -5.99 -1.32 -6.76
CA ASP A 245 -6.90 -1.86 -5.73
C ASP A 245 -7.34 -3.29 -6.10
N ASP A 246 -7.69 -3.53 -7.37
CA ASP A 246 -7.99 -4.87 -7.90
C ASP A 246 -6.81 -5.82 -7.74
N LYS A 247 -5.59 -5.36 -8.09
CA LYS A 247 -4.38 -6.17 -7.99
C LYS A 247 -4.01 -6.45 -6.53
N HIS A 248 -4.19 -5.45 -5.67
CA HIS A 248 -3.97 -5.55 -4.24
C HIS A 248 -4.91 -6.57 -3.61
N HIS A 249 -6.21 -6.47 -3.93
CA HIS A 249 -7.20 -7.44 -3.51
C HIS A 249 -6.81 -8.86 -3.96
N LEU A 250 -6.44 -9.06 -5.23
CA LEU A 250 -6.02 -10.38 -5.72
C LEU A 250 -4.78 -10.94 -5.03
N ILE A 251 -3.78 -10.10 -4.74
CA ILE A 251 -2.53 -10.54 -4.10
C ILE A 251 -2.75 -10.79 -2.61
N VAL A 252 -3.34 -9.85 -1.89
CA VAL A 252 -3.49 -9.89 -0.42
C VAL A 252 -4.57 -10.87 0.03
N HIS A 253 -5.58 -11.13 -0.80
CA HIS A 253 -6.57 -12.17 -0.52
C HIS A 253 -6.21 -13.53 -1.14
N ALA A 254 -4.98 -13.70 -1.65
CA ALA A 254 -4.45 -15.03 -1.86
C ALA A 254 -4.35 -15.75 -0.50
N HIS A 255 -4.76 -17.01 -0.45
CA HIS A 255 -4.96 -17.84 0.76
C HIS A 255 -3.79 -17.80 1.77
N SER A 256 -2.56 -17.51 1.33
CA SER A 256 -1.36 -17.42 2.18
C SER A 256 -1.28 -16.16 3.07
N ILE A 257 -1.94 -15.05 2.72
CA ILE A 257 -1.86 -13.78 3.46
C ILE A 257 -3.06 -13.57 4.38
N VAL A 258 -4.22 -14.11 4.04
CA VAL A 258 -5.38 -14.12 4.96
C VAL A 258 -5.03 -14.91 6.23
N ASN A 259 -4.30 -16.02 6.10
CA ASN A 259 -3.80 -16.82 7.22
C ASN A 259 -2.71 -16.11 8.06
N ALA A 260 -2.09 -15.05 7.53
CA ALA A 260 -1.13 -14.23 8.25
C ALA A 260 -1.82 -13.25 9.23
N ILE A 261 -2.98 -12.73 8.84
CA ILE A 261 -3.76 -11.75 9.63
C ILE A 261 -4.65 -12.47 10.66
N PHE A 262 -5.43 -13.45 10.20
CA PHE A 262 -6.26 -14.30 11.05
C PHE A 262 -5.65 -15.69 11.06
N ARG A 263 -5.14 -16.09 12.22
CA ARG A 263 -4.51 -17.39 12.41
C ARG A 263 -5.53 -18.51 12.19
N THR A 264 -5.05 -19.72 11.86
CA THR A 264 -5.92 -20.90 11.82
C THR A 264 -6.24 -21.37 13.24
N LYS A 265 -7.41 -21.98 13.52
CA LYS A 265 -7.77 -22.51 14.85
C LYS A 265 -6.66 -23.29 15.56
N GLN A 266 -5.91 -24.11 14.81
CA GLN A 266 -4.83 -24.95 15.34
C GLN A 266 -3.65 -24.14 15.92
N ASN A 267 -3.51 -22.89 15.51
CA ASN A 267 -2.42 -21.98 15.91
C ASN A 267 -2.81 -21.04 17.07
N LEU A 268 -4.05 -21.09 17.57
CA LEU A 268 -4.51 -20.26 18.71
C LEU A 268 -4.12 -20.87 20.07
N GLY A 269 -3.48 -22.04 20.08
CA GLY A 269 -3.15 -22.79 21.30
C GLY A 269 -4.24 -23.78 21.70
N SER A 270 -4.01 -24.50 22.80
CA SER A 270 -4.93 -25.50 23.31
C SER A 270 -6.03 -24.86 24.16
N ILE A 271 -7.26 -24.88 23.69
CA ILE A 271 -8.46 -24.55 24.48
C ILE A 271 -8.74 -25.74 25.41
N THR A 272 -8.84 -25.47 26.70
CA THR A 272 -9.10 -26.48 27.74
C THR A 272 -10.59 -26.79 27.86
N GLU A 273 -10.91 -27.99 28.34
CA GLU A 273 -12.32 -28.37 28.57
C GLU A 273 -13.01 -27.44 29.58
N ASN A 274 -12.27 -26.90 30.56
CA ASN A 274 -12.80 -25.93 31.53
C ASN A 274 -13.22 -24.61 30.86
N GLU A 275 -12.49 -24.14 29.85
CA GLU A 275 -12.85 -22.95 29.09
C GLU A 275 -14.13 -23.16 28.29
N ILE A 276 -14.32 -24.36 27.74
CA ILE A 276 -15.55 -24.74 27.03
C ILE A 276 -16.73 -24.77 28.01
N VAL A 277 -16.59 -25.51 29.13
CA VAL A 277 -17.62 -25.62 30.18
C VAL A 277 -18.02 -24.24 30.70
N GLY A 278 -17.06 -23.33 30.86
CA GLY A 278 -17.29 -21.97 31.34
C GLY A 278 -18.20 -21.11 30.44
N LYS A 279 -18.43 -21.48 29.18
CA LYS A 279 -19.29 -20.73 28.25
C LYS A 279 -20.72 -21.24 28.14
N HIS A 280 -21.07 -22.39 28.73
CA HIS A 280 -22.44 -22.93 28.63
C HIS A 280 -23.52 -22.00 29.21
N GLY A 281 -23.17 -21.12 30.16
CA GLY A 281 -24.10 -20.15 30.74
C GLY A 281 -24.45 -18.95 29.84
N ASN A 282 -23.72 -18.76 28.74
CA ASN A 282 -23.88 -17.63 27.82
C ASN A 282 -25.23 -17.69 27.08
N ILE A 283 -25.75 -16.52 26.70
CA ILE A 283 -27.05 -16.40 26.03
C ILE A 283 -26.99 -17.08 24.66
N PHE A 284 -25.90 -16.93 23.91
CA PHE A 284 -25.79 -17.59 22.60
C PHE A 284 -25.92 -19.12 22.72
N VAL A 285 -25.39 -19.74 23.78
CA VAL A 285 -25.52 -21.18 24.01
C VAL A 285 -26.96 -21.55 24.33
N LYS A 286 -27.64 -20.78 25.19
CA LYS A 286 -29.07 -20.99 25.48
C LYS A 286 -29.93 -20.92 24.23
N GLN A 287 -29.65 -19.98 23.31
CA GLN A 287 -30.37 -19.92 22.04
C GLN A 287 -30.19 -21.20 21.21
N LEU A 288 -29.01 -21.84 21.26
CA LEU A 288 -28.73 -23.11 20.59
C LEU A 288 -29.32 -24.32 21.32
N GLU A 289 -29.39 -24.29 22.66
CA GLU A 289 -30.02 -25.32 23.47
C GLU A 289 -31.53 -25.40 23.22
N ASP A 290 -32.16 -24.25 23.00
CA ASP A 290 -33.57 -24.09 22.66
C ASP A 290 -33.90 -24.51 21.22
N MET A 291 -32.90 -24.85 20.40
CA MET A 291 -33.12 -25.36 19.04
C MET A 291 -33.70 -26.78 19.08
N ASN A 292 -34.68 -27.06 18.22
CA ASN A 292 -35.31 -28.37 18.08
C ASN A 292 -34.47 -29.35 17.25
N TRP A 293 -33.19 -29.48 17.58
CA TRP A 293 -32.27 -30.43 16.99
C TRP A 293 -32.20 -31.72 17.79
N ARG A 294 -31.82 -32.81 17.11
CA ARG A 294 -31.47 -34.08 17.76
C ARG A 294 -30.31 -33.86 18.73
N GLU A 295 -30.38 -34.46 19.92
CA GLU A 295 -29.46 -34.16 21.03
C GLU A 295 -27.97 -34.32 20.69
N ASP A 296 -27.56 -35.35 19.96
CA ASP A 296 -26.17 -35.54 19.51
C ASP A 296 -25.71 -34.52 18.44
N VAL A 297 -26.64 -33.95 17.68
CA VAL A 297 -26.34 -32.84 16.75
C VAL A 297 -26.19 -31.55 17.53
N LYS A 298 -27.10 -31.32 18.47
CA LYS A 298 -27.11 -30.17 19.36
C LYS A 298 -25.82 -30.09 20.17
N GLU A 299 -25.40 -31.18 20.80
CA GLU A 299 -24.15 -31.26 21.58
C GLU A 299 -22.93 -30.90 20.73
N ARG A 300 -22.80 -31.46 19.53
CA ARG A 300 -21.69 -31.16 18.62
C ARG A 300 -21.68 -29.70 18.16
N ARG A 301 -22.84 -29.18 17.73
CA ARG A 301 -22.97 -27.79 17.27
C ARG A 301 -22.68 -26.79 18.39
N ILE A 302 -23.16 -27.05 19.61
CA ILE A 302 -22.87 -26.20 20.77
C ILE A 302 -21.37 -26.20 21.07
N LYS A 303 -20.72 -27.37 21.05
CA LYS A 303 -19.27 -27.46 21.28
C LYS A 303 -18.48 -26.67 20.23
N GLU A 304 -18.83 -26.80 18.95
CA GLU A 304 -18.22 -26.04 17.86
C GLU A 304 -18.49 -24.53 17.99
N ALA A 305 -19.71 -24.14 18.36
CA ALA A 305 -20.08 -22.74 18.57
C ALA A 305 -19.28 -22.10 19.73
N ILE A 306 -19.11 -22.82 20.84
CA ILE A 306 -18.29 -22.37 21.96
C ILE A 306 -16.83 -22.20 21.54
N LEU A 307 -16.29 -23.14 20.76
CA LEU A 307 -14.92 -23.02 20.22
C LEU A 307 -14.80 -21.80 19.31
N ASP A 308 -15.73 -21.58 18.38
CA ASP A 308 -15.73 -20.40 17.50
C ASP A 308 -15.81 -19.10 18.29
N PHE A 309 -16.65 -19.06 19.32
CA PHE A 309 -16.80 -17.91 20.21
C PHE A 309 -15.49 -17.58 20.97
N ILE A 310 -14.84 -18.60 21.54
CA ILE A 310 -13.56 -18.42 22.26
C ILE A 310 -12.45 -18.02 21.29
N CYS A 311 -12.31 -18.74 20.17
CA CYS A 311 -11.29 -18.46 19.17
C CYS A 311 -11.45 -17.04 18.59
N HIS A 312 -12.68 -16.59 18.34
CA HIS A 312 -12.95 -15.22 17.90
C HIS A 312 -12.43 -14.19 18.90
N ASP A 313 -12.70 -14.36 20.20
CA ASP A 313 -12.25 -13.41 21.23
C ASP A 313 -10.72 -13.37 21.34
N ILE A 314 -10.07 -14.54 21.33
CA ILE A 314 -8.59 -14.62 21.34
C ILE A 314 -7.99 -13.95 20.10
N GLU A 315 -8.59 -14.17 18.93
CA GLU A 315 -8.09 -13.57 17.69
C GLU A 315 -8.34 -12.07 17.63
N LEU A 316 -9.51 -11.62 18.09
CA LEU A 316 -9.85 -10.21 18.19
C LEU A 316 -8.85 -9.46 19.08
N GLU A 317 -8.58 -10.00 20.27
CA GLU A 317 -7.61 -9.41 21.20
C GLU A 317 -6.22 -9.34 20.56
N HIS A 318 -5.76 -10.45 19.95
CA HIS A 318 -4.49 -10.51 19.24
C HIS A 318 -4.37 -9.43 18.17
N VAL A 319 -5.37 -9.31 17.29
CA VAL A 319 -5.37 -8.41 16.14
C VAL A 319 -5.46 -6.93 16.57
N VAL A 320 -6.20 -6.63 17.65
CA VAL A 320 -6.27 -5.28 18.25
C VAL A 320 -4.97 -4.90 18.95
N GLU A 321 -4.43 -5.76 19.81
CA GLU A 321 -3.17 -5.52 20.53
C GLU A 321 -2.02 -5.27 19.56
N ASN A 322 -2.09 -5.93 18.41
CA ASN A 322 -1.05 -5.82 17.43
C ASN A 322 -1.16 -4.60 16.48
N GLY A 323 -2.29 -3.89 16.50
CA GLY A 323 -2.52 -2.67 15.72
C GLY A 323 -2.92 -2.90 14.26
N ASP A 324 -3.35 -4.12 13.92
CA ASP A 324 -3.77 -4.47 12.54
C ASP A 324 -5.14 -3.91 12.22
N PHE A 325 -6.01 -3.90 13.22
CA PHE A 325 -7.34 -3.33 13.15
C PHE A 325 -7.69 -2.64 14.44
N THR A 326 -8.53 -1.62 14.31
CA THR A 326 -9.04 -0.86 15.44
C THR A 326 -10.32 -1.49 15.97
N LYS A 327 -10.68 -1.17 17.21
CA LYS A 327 -12.00 -1.53 17.75
C LYS A 327 -13.16 -1.08 16.82
N THR A 328 -13.01 0.07 16.16
CA THR A 328 -13.97 0.59 15.20
C THR A 328 -14.16 -0.33 13.99
N ASP A 329 -13.09 -0.95 13.48
CA ASP A 329 -13.16 -1.91 12.38
C ASP A 329 -14.01 -3.12 12.75
N PHE A 330 -13.88 -3.62 13.99
CA PHE A 330 -14.68 -4.71 14.51
C PHE A 330 -16.15 -4.30 14.73
N GLU A 331 -16.39 -3.11 15.28
CA GLU A 331 -17.75 -2.58 15.43
C GLU A 331 -18.46 -2.44 14.07
N GLN A 332 -17.73 -2.01 13.04
CA GLN A 332 -18.23 -1.95 11.67
C GLN A 332 -18.49 -3.35 11.10
N PHE A 333 -17.62 -4.32 11.37
CA PHE A 333 -17.85 -5.71 10.98
C PHE A 333 -19.09 -6.31 11.65
N LEU A 334 -19.28 -6.13 12.96
CA LEU A 334 -20.46 -6.58 13.69
C LEU A 334 -21.74 -5.93 13.13
N THR A 335 -21.67 -4.65 12.75
CA THR A 335 -22.77 -3.95 12.06
C THR A 335 -23.09 -4.60 10.71
N ASN A 336 -22.08 -4.98 9.94
CA ASN A 336 -22.27 -5.67 8.66
C ASN A 336 -22.87 -7.07 8.85
N CYS A 337 -22.38 -7.84 9.84
CA CYS A 337 -22.95 -9.12 10.23
C CYS A 337 -24.42 -9.00 10.60
N THR A 338 -24.79 -8.00 11.43
CA THR A 338 -26.18 -7.76 11.83
C THR A 338 -27.08 -7.47 10.62
N LYS A 339 -26.64 -6.59 9.71
CA LYS A 339 -27.38 -6.29 8.47
C LYS A 339 -27.52 -7.51 7.57
N ALA A 340 -26.48 -8.33 7.49
CA ALA A 340 -26.47 -9.53 6.67
C ALA A 340 -27.40 -10.62 7.25
N TRP A 341 -27.36 -10.82 8.58
CA TRP A 341 -28.30 -11.68 9.31
C TRP A 341 -29.75 -11.23 9.10
N GLN A 342 -30.04 -9.93 9.24
CA GLN A 342 -31.41 -9.41 9.09
C GLN A 342 -32.01 -9.77 7.73
N LYS A 343 -31.23 -9.67 6.64
CA LYS A 343 -31.67 -10.07 5.30
C LYS A 343 -32.03 -11.56 5.21
N VAL A 344 -31.28 -12.42 5.92
CA VAL A 344 -31.55 -13.86 5.97
C VAL A 344 -32.78 -14.13 6.85
N PHE A 345 -32.90 -13.45 7.98
CA PHE A 345 -34.03 -13.58 8.89
C PHE A 345 -35.34 -13.18 8.22
N ASP A 346 -35.41 -11.99 7.59
CA ASP A 346 -36.60 -11.48 6.91
C ASP A 346 -37.03 -12.36 5.72
N ARG A 347 -36.06 -13.03 5.08
CA ARG A 347 -36.32 -13.98 3.99
C ARG A 347 -37.07 -15.22 4.48
N HIS A 348 -36.79 -15.69 5.69
CA HIS A 348 -37.43 -16.88 6.28
C HIS A 348 -38.65 -16.54 7.14
N PHE A 349 -38.64 -15.36 7.77
CA PHE A 349 -39.69 -14.88 8.67
C PHE A 349 -40.27 -13.56 8.13
N SER A 350 -41.28 -13.67 7.25
CA SER A 350 -41.86 -12.52 6.54
C SER A 350 -43.24 -12.10 7.03
N TYR A 351 -43.91 -12.92 7.83
CA TYR A 351 -45.26 -12.65 8.35
C TYR A 351 -45.26 -12.46 9.87
N GLU A 352 -46.36 -11.96 10.40
CA GLU A 352 -46.58 -11.85 11.85
C GLU A 352 -46.47 -13.21 12.56
N LEU A 353 -45.88 -13.24 13.75
CA LEU A 353 -45.55 -14.45 14.50
C LEU A 353 -46.74 -15.43 14.66
N HIS A 354 -47.95 -14.90 14.90
CA HIS A 354 -49.17 -15.70 15.07
C HIS A 354 -49.60 -16.48 13.82
N LYS A 355 -49.02 -16.18 12.64
CA LYS A 355 -49.26 -16.90 11.39
C LYS A 355 -48.48 -18.21 11.30
N TYR A 356 -47.46 -18.40 12.14
CA TYR A 356 -46.64 -19.59 12.16
C TYR A 356 -46.98 -20.44 13.37
N ASN A 357 -47.16 -21.74 13.16
CA ASN A 357 -47.22 -22.72 14.23
C ASN A 357 -45.80 -23.05 14.77
N GLU A 358 -45.73 -23.82 15.85
CA GLU A 358 -44.46 -24.15 16.53
C GLU A 358 -43.47 -24.90 15.61
N ASP A 359 -43.94 -25.87 14.83
CA ASP A 359 -43.09 -26.62 13.89
C ASP A 359 -42.52 -25.72 12.78
N GLU A 360 -43.32 -24.77 12.29
CA GLU A 360 -42.86 -23.79 11.30
C GLU A 360 -41.82 -22.84 11.89
N ARG A 361 -42.01 -22.36 13.11
CA ARG A 361 -41.03 -21.50 13.81
C ARG A 361 -39.71 -22.24 14.03
N ASN A 362 -39.77 -23.51 14.42
CA ASN A 362 -38.59 -24.35 14.58
C ASN A 362 -37.84 -24.55 13.25
N LYS A 363 -38.56 -24.77 12.14
CA LYS A 363 -37.95 -24.87 10.80
C LYS A 363 -37.32 -23.56 10.33
N ILE A 364 -37.95 -22.43 10.63
CA ILE A 364 -37.39 -21.10 10.35
C ILE A 364 -36.10 -20.92 11.12
N ALA A 365 -36.08 -21.26 12.42
CA ALA A 365 -34.90 -21.14 13.25
C ALA A 365 -33.71 -21.94 12.67
N ASP A 366 -33.96 -23.19 12.27
CA ASP A 366 -32.94 -24.04 11.64
C ASP A 366 -32.46 -23.44 10.31
N SER A 367 -33.37 -22.94 9.48
CA SER A 367 -33.04 -22.35 8.17
C SER A 367 -32.22 -21.07 8.30
N VAL A 368 -32.57 -20.19 9.25
CA VAL A 368 -31.80 -18.98 9.55
C VAL A 368 -30.40 -19.36 10.04
N TYR A 369 -30.29 -20.29 10.99
CA TYR A 369 -29.00 -20.71 11.53
C TYR A 369 -28.08 -21.26 10.42
N ASN A 370 -28.57 -22.23 9.64
CA ASN A 370 -27.77 -22.87 8.59
C ASN A 370 -27.41 -21.87 7.48
N ASP A 371 -28.33 -21.00 7.05
CA ASP A 371 -28.02 -20.01 6.00
C ASP A 371 -27.00 -18.97 6.46
N VAL A 372 -27.00 -18.60 7.75
CA VAL A 372 -26.02 -17.66 8.31
C VAL A 372 -24.67 -18.33 8.50
N MET A 373 -24.64 -19.51 9.12
CA MET A 373 -23.39 -20.21 9.45
C MET A 373 -22.74 -20.86 8.23
N ASP A 374 -23.51 -21.35 7.25
CA ASP A 374 -22.94 -22.07 6.10
C ASP A 374 -23.01 -21.24 4.80
N GLY A 375 -24.04 -20.41 4.65
CA GLY A 375 -24.36 -19.75 3.37
C GLY A 375 -23.89 -18.29 3.23
N LEU A 376 -23.71 -17.57 4.33
CA LEU A 376 -23.63 -16.11 4.31
C LEU A 376 -22.20 -15.57 4.24
N LYS A 377 -21.79 -15.05 3.09
CA LYS A 377 -20.49 -14.38 2.96
C LYS A 377 -20.56 -12.95 3.51
N VAL A 378 -19.84 -12.70 4.59
CA VAL A 378 -19.64 -11.36 5.17
C VAL A 378 -18.15 -11.09 5.24
N GLU A 379 -17.73 -9.98 4.63
CA GLU A 379 -16.34 -9.53 4.62
C GLU A 379 -16.02 -8.71 5.87
N PHE A 380 -14.79 -8.85 6.36
CA PHE A 380 -14.19 -8.02 7.40
C PHE A 380 -13.60 -6.73 6.80
N SER A 381 -13.29 -5.73 7.64
CA SER A 381 -12.83 -4.39 7.24
C SER A 381 -11.75 -4.43 6.16
N GLY A 382 -11.92 -3.72 5.04
CA GLY A 382 -10.98 -3.79 3.91
C GLY A 382 -11.22 -4.94 2.93
N GLY A 383 -12.33 -5.68 3.05
CA GLY A 383 -12.75 -6.71 2.08
C GLY A 383 -12.26 -8.12 2.40
N PHE A 384 -11.74 -8.38 3.60
CA PHE A 384 -11.21 -9.71 3.93
C PHE A 384 -12.34 -10.75 4.00
N CYS A 385 -12.22 -11.78 3.16
CA CYS A 385 -13.03 -12.98 3.21
C CYS A 385 -12.40 -14.04 4.13
N PHE A 386 -13.24 -14.88 4.70
CA PHE A 386 -12.81 -16.01 5.53
C PHE A 386 -12.76 -17.31 4.73
N SER A 387 -11.77 -18.14 5.02
CA SER A 387 -11.64 -19.53 4.54
C SER A 387 -12.17 -20.50 5.59
N THR A 388 -12.25 -21.78 5.24
CA THR A 388 -12.62 -22.85 6.19
C THR A 388 -11.68 -22.95 7.40
N GLU A 389 -10.47 -22.39 7.32
CA GLU A 389 -9.48 -22.45 8.40
C GLU A 389 -9.64 -21.32 9.43
N ASN A 390 -10.30 -20.22 9.05
CA ASN A 390 -10.46 -19.01 9.87
C ASN A 390 -11.90 -18.46 9.92
N GLU A 391 -12.89 -19.17 9.38
CA GLU A 391 -14.31 -18.81 9.45
C GLU A 391 -14.86 -18.67 10.88
N TYR A 392 -14.14 -19.21 11.86
CA TYR A 392 -14.45 -19.03 13.29
C TYR A 392 -14.48 -17.56 13.70
N VAL A 393 -13.72 -16.68 13.03
CA VAL A 393 -13.76 -15.24 13.28
C VAL A 393 -15.13 -14.68 12.91
N ARG A 394 -15.71 -15.11 11.79
CA ARG A 394 -17.06 -14.73 11.37
C ARG A 394 -18.13 -15.40 12.24
N ASN A 395 -18.01 -16.70 12.45
CA ASN A 395 -18.99 -17.47 13.23
C ASN A 395 -19.07 -16.96 14.67
N GLY A 396 -17.91 -16.77 15.31
CA GLY A 396 -17.79 -16.17 16.64
C GLY A 396 -18.39 -14.77 16.73
N ALA A 397 -18.30 -13.97 15.67
CA ALA A 397 -18.95 -12.66 15.63
C ALA A 397 -20.48 -12.76 15.66
N PHE A 398 -21.08 -13.71 14.95
CA PHE A 398 -22.53 -13.98 15.06
C PHE A 398 -22.89 -14.49 16.46
N TYR A 399 -22.08 -15.36 17.05
CA TYR A 399 -22.31 -15.80 18.43
C TYR A 399 -22.21 -14.64 19.41
N LYS A 400 -21.25 -13.72 19.26
CA LYS A 400 -21.13 -12.47 20.04
C LYS A 400 -22.39 -11.61 19.95
N LEU A 401 -22.94 -11.45 18.74
CA LEU A 401 -24.18 -10.68 18.51
C LEU A 401 -25.40 -11.35 19.14
N SER A 402 -25.47 -12.69 19.12
CA SER A 402 -26.55 -13.43 19.79
C SER A 402 -26.39 -13.49 21.31
N ASP A 403 -25.17 -13.31 21.82
CA ASP A 403 -24.88 -13.25 23.26
C ASP A 403 -25.22 -11.87 23.87
N VAL A 404 -25.03 -10.79 23.10
CA VAL A 404 -25.49 -9.42 23.41
C VAL A 404 -26.79 -9.17 22.64
N PRO A 405 -27.85 -9.97 22.89
CA PRO A 405 -28.99 -10.30 22.01
C PRO A 405 -29.42 -9.17 21.05
N SER A 406 -28.61 -8.99 20.02
CA SER A 406 -28.78 -8.02 18.92
C SER A 406 -29.30 -8.74 17.68
N ILE A 407 -29.08 -10.05 17.64
CA ILE A 407 -29.66 -11.02 16.71
C ILE A 407 -30.15 -12.24 17.49
N GLY A 408 -30.92 -13.10 16.83
CA GLY A 408 -31.20 -14.44 17.33
C GLY A 408 -31.59 -15.42 16.23
N TRP A 409 -31.74 -16.68 16.60
CA TRP A 409 -32.01 -17.75 15.63
C TRP A 409 -33.51 -18.03 15.48
N HIS A 410 -34.25 -18.07 16.59
CA HIS A 410 -35.68 -18.39 16.60
C HIS A 410 -36.56 -17.15 16.37
N PRO A 411 -37.75 -17.25 15.71
CA PRO A 411 -38.66 -16.11 15.53
C PRO A 411 -39.03 -15.31 16.79
N GLU A 412 -38.99 -15.96 17.94
CA GLU A 412 -39.33 -15.38 19.26
C GLU A 412 -38.08 -14.94 20.06
N TRP A 413 -36.92 -14.82 19.41
CA TRP A 413 -35.66 -14.55 20.10
C TRP A 413 -35.67 -13.23 20.88
N GLU A 414 -36.34 -12.19 20.37
CA GLU A 414 -36.43 -10.89 21.07
C GLU A 414 -37.13 -11.06 22.42
N ASP A 415 -38.32 -11.68 22.42
CA ASP A 415 -39.09 -11.92 23.65
C ASP A 415 -38.37 -12.85 24.63
N LYS A 416 -37.62 -13.84 24.10
CA LYS A 416 -36.93 -14.84 24.92
C LYS A 416 -35.64 -14.31 25.56
N TYR A 417 -34.87 -13.49 24.84
CA TYR A 417 -33.49 -13.19 25.23
C TYR A 417 -33.18 -11.70 25.38
N ARG A 418 -33.91 -10.78 24.74
CA ARG A 418 -33.70 -9.34 24.87
C ARG A 418 -34.46 -8.82 26.10
N LYS A 419 -33.84 -8.91 27.28
CA LYS A 419 -34.38 -8.41 28.56
C LYS A 419 -33.80 -7.07 28.98
#